data_AF-A8V1S2-F1
#
_entry.id   AF-A8V1S2-F1
#
_cell.length_a   1.000
_cell.length_b   1.000
_cell.length_c   1.000
_cell.angle_alpha   90.00
_cell.angle_beta   90.00
_cell.angle_gamma   90.00
#
_symmetry.space_group_name_H-M   'P 1'
#
loop_
_entity.id
_entity.type
_entity.pdbx_description
1 polymer ?
#
loop_
_entity_poly.entity_id
_entity_poly.type
_entity_poly.pdbx_seq_one_letter_code
_entity_poly.pdbx_strand_id
1 'polypeptide(L)'
;MKILNISQAQKNFTKILNESTLIIDNKKKEKKAVIIPYKEYLRLISQCQNKEDLLSMLSSGKFSKFKGILDKNFKTRDEKYNSIVKD
;
A
#
# COMPACT_ATOMS: atom_id res chain seq x y z
N MET A 1 -0.35 7.80 7.77
CA MET A 1 -0.30 7.59 6.31
C MET A 1 -1.55 8.20 5.69
N LYS A 2 -1.39 9.11 4.73
CA LYS A 2 -2.50 9.83 4.07
C LYS A 2 -3.02 9.01 2.88
N ILE A 3 -4.32 9.07 2.59
CA ILE A 3 -4.91 8.34 1.46
C ILE A 3 -5.52 9.36 0.50
N LEU A 4 -5.09 9.34 -0.77
CA LEU A 4 -5.56 10.24 -1.81
C LEU A 4 -5.98 9.46 -3.04
N ASN A 5 -6.99 9.96 -3.75
CA ASN A 5 -7.22 9.52 -5.13
C ASN A 5 -6.21 10.16 -6.09
N ILE A 6 -6.13 9.64 -7.32
CA ILE A 6 -5.19 10.12 -8.34
C ILE A 6 -5.29 11.65 -8.55
N SER A 7 -6.50 12.20 -8.65
CA SER A 7 -6.69 13.64 -8.88
C SER A 7 -6.22 14.49 -7.70
N GLN A 8 -6.52 14.06 -6.47
CA GLN A 8 -6.07 14.72 -5.25
C GLN A 8 -4.55 14.65 -5.09
N ALA A 9 -3.93 13.53 -5.45
CA ALA A 9 -2.49 13.35 -5.44
C ALA A 9 -1.80 14.26 -6.46
N GLN A 10 -2.34 14.39 -7.68
CA GLN A 10 -1.84 15.31 -8.71
C GLN A 10 -1.90 16.76 -8.24
N LYS A 11 -3.04 17.20 -7.69
CA LYS A 11 -3.22 18.57 -7.19
C LYS A 11 -2.27 18.93 -6.03
N ASN A 12 -1.85 17.95 -5.24
CA ASN A 12 -1.03 18.16 -4.06
C ASN A 12 0.37 17.55 -4.18
N PHE A 13 0.85 17.28 -5.40
CA PHE A 13 2.03 16.44 -5.64
C PHE A 13 3.26 16.89 -4.82
N THR A 14 3.57 18.19 -4.83
CA THR A 14 4.71 18.74 -4.08
C THR A 14 4.55 18.61 -2.56
N LYS A 15 3.32 18.71 -2.04
CA LYS A 15 3.01 18.59 -0.60
C LYS A 15 3.15 17.15 -0.11
N ILE A 16 2.93 16.17 -0.98
CA ILE A 16 2.94 14.75 -0.60
C ILE A 16 4.31 14.08 -0.74
N LEU A 17 5.31 14.73 -1.35
CA LEU A 17 6.66 14.15 -1.54
C LEU A 17 7.36 13.79 -0.22
N ASN A 18 7.10 14.55 0.83
CA ASN A 18 7.69 14.35 2.16
C ASN A 18 6.71 13.69 3.14
N GLU A 19 5.55 13.22 2.67
CA GLU A 19 4.51 12.60 3.49
C GLU A 19 4.31 11.15 3.06
N SER A 20 4.18 10.22 4.02
CA SER A 20 3.80 8.84 3.71
C SER A 20 2.36 8.81 3.19
N THR A 21 2.19 8.61 1.89
CA THR A 21 0.92 8.78 1.16
C THR A 21 0.61 7.56 0.30
N LEU A 22 -0.62 7.04 0.43
CA LEU A 22 -1.20 6.00 -0.42
C LEU A 22 -2.06 6.66 -1.51
N ILE A 23 -1.78 6.36 -2.76
CA ILE A 23 -2.58 6.79 -3.91
C ILE A 23 -3.45 5.63 -4.36
N ILE A 24 -4.76 5.84 -4.42
CA ILE A 24 -5.77 4.86 -4.83
C ILE A 24 -6.34 5.26 -6.19
N ASP A 25 -6.47 4.30 -7.08
CA ASP A 25 -7.28 4.43 -8.29
C ASP A 25 -8.73 4.11 -7.93
N ASN A 26 -9.53 5.15 -7.68
CA ASN A 26 -10.93 4.99 -7.32
C ASN A 26 -11.77 4.34 -8.42
N LYS A 27 -11.37 4.44 -9.70
CA LYS A 27 -12.11 3.81 -10.81
C LYS A 27 -11.94 2.30 -10.75
N LYS A 28 -10.74 1.83 -10.42
CA LYS A 28 -10.40 0.41 -10.33
C LYS A 28 -10.51 -0.16 -8.92
N LYS A 29 -10.81 0.69 -7.92
CA LYS A 29 -10.82 0.37 -6.48
C LYS A 29 -9.51 -0.31 -6.02
N GLU A 30 -8.39 0.05 -6.63
CA GLU A 30 -7.08 -0.58 -6.37
C GLU A 30 -6.04 0.43 -5.89
N LYS A 31 -5.00 -0.06 -5.21
CA LYS A 31 -3.84 0.76 -4.84
C LYS A 31 -3.02 1.04 -6.07
N LYS A 32 -2.78 2.32 -6.35
CA LYS A 32 -2.02 2.76 -7.52
C LYS A 32 -0.55 2.97 -7.21
N ALA A 33 -0.25 3.65 -6.11
CA ALA A 33 1.13 3.96 -5.72
C ALA A 33 1.24 4.24 -4.22
N VAL A 34 2.46 4.16 -3.69
CA VAL A 34 2.81 4.58 -2.34
C VAL A 34 3.99 5.53 -2.42
N ILE A 35 3.89 6.67 -1.76
CA ILE A 35 4.98 7.63 -1.55
C ILE A 35 5.40 7.50 -0.09
N ILE A 36 6.69 7.44 0.17
CA ILE A 36 7.27 7.45 1.52
C ILE A 36 8.46 8.40 1.58
N PRO A 37 8.71 9.05 2.73
CA PRO A 37 9.89 9.88 2.93
C PRO A 37 11.17 9.06 2.75
N TYR A 38 12.21 9.69 2.20
CA TYR A 38 13.49 9.03 1.93
C TYR A 38 14.12 8.38 3.16
N LYS A 39 14.03 9.01 4.34
CA LYS A 39 14.51 8.43 5.60
C LYS A 39 13.79 7.14 5.97
N GLU A 40 12.47 7.08 5.74
CA GLU A 40 11.65 5.90 6.02
C GLU A 40 11.98 4.78 5.02
N TYR A 41 12.17 5.14 3.74
CA TYR A 41 12.66 4.23 2.70
C TYR A 41 14.02 3.62 3.06
N LEU A 42 14.99 4.43 3.50
CA LEU A 42 16.30 3.95 3.93
C LEU A 42 16.20 2.97 5.11
N ARG A 43 15.34 3.26 6.09
CA ARG A 43 15.08 2.37 7.23
C ARG A 43 14.50 1.02 6.79
N LEU A 44 13.65 1.00 5.77
CA LEU A 44 13.07 -0.23 5.24
C LEU A 44 14.11 -1.04 4.46
N ILE A 45 14.97 -0.38 3.68
CA ILE A 45 16.04 -1.08 2.94
C ILE A 45 17.10 -1.62 3.89
N SER A 46 17.42 -0.92 4.98
CA SER A 46 18.41 -1.40 5.94
C SER A 46 17.97 -2.69 6.67
N GLN A 47 16.69 -3.06 6.57
CA GLN A 47 16.18 -4.34 7.09
C GLN A 47 16.39 -5.51 6.12
N CYS A 48 16.71 -5.23 4.86
CA CYS A 48 17.00 -6.27 3.86
C CYS A 48 18.40 -6.81 4.08
N GLN A 49 18.55 -8.14 4.09
CA GLN A 49 19.84 -8.77 4.35
C GLN A 49 20.79 -8.72 3.15
N ASN A 50 20.23 -8.70 1.94
CA ASN A 50 20.96 -8.61 0.68
C ASN A 50 20.07 -8.04 -0.43
N LYS A 51 20.66 -7.84 -1.62
CA LYS A 51 19.96 -7.25 -2.78
C LYS A 51 18.84 -8.15 -3.29
N GLU A 52 19.03 -9.46 -3.25
CA GLU A 52 18.05 -10.47 -3.66
C GLU A 52 16.83 -10.46 -2.72
N ASP A 53 17.04 -10.28 -1.42
CA ASP A 53 16.00 -10.10 -0.40
C ASP A 53 15.23 -8.80 -0.63
N LEU A 54 15.91 -7.69 -0.92
CA LEU A 54 15.26 -6.44 -1.30
C LEU A 54 14.39 -6.60 -2.55
N LEU A 55 14.94 -7.18 -3.62
CA LEU A 55 14.21 -7.43 -4.87
C LEU A 55 13.02 -8.37 -4.65
N SER A 56 13.18 -9.40 -3.82
CA SER A 56 12.11 -10.31 -3.40
C SER A 56 11.02 -9.58 -2.59
N MET A 57 11.39 -8.72 -1.63
CA MET A 57 10.44 -7.96 -0.81
C MET A 57 9.67 -6.89 -1.61
N LEU A 58 10.33 -6.25 -2.59
CA LEU A 58 9.71 -5.32 -3.54
C LEU A 58 8.77 -6.05 -4.50
N SER A 59 9.20 -7.19 -5.06
CA SER A 59 8.44 -7.94 -6.08
C SER A 59 7.30 -8.76 -5.51
N SER A 60 7.48 -9.35 -4.32
CA SER A 60 6.41 -10.04 -3.57
C SER A 60 5.40 -9.08 -2.95
N GLY A 61 5.67 -7.77 -3.03
CA GLY A 61 4.83 -6.76 -2.45
C GLY A 61 4.77 -6.87 -0.92
N LYS A 62 5.83 -7.36 -0.25
CA LYS A 62 5.90 -7.45 1.22
C LYS A 62 5.77 -6.07 1.87
N PHE A 63 6.22 -5.02 1.18
CA PHE A 63 5.97 -3.61 1.54
C PHE A 63 4.57 -3.11 1.10
N SER A 64 3.95 -3.75 0.11
CA SER A 64 2.56 -3.50 -0.33
C SER A 64 1.53 -4.46 0.27
N LYS A 65 1.90 -5.29 1.27
CA LYS A 65 1.06 -6.35 1.85
C LYS A 65 -0.14 -5.85 2.64
N PHE A 66 -0.42 -4.56 2.58
CA PHE A 66 -1.76 -4.05 2.79
C PHE A 66 -2.51 -4.14 1.45
N LYS A 67 -2.86 -5.34 0.96
CA LYS A 67 -3.88 -5.51 -0.09
C LYS A 67 -5.18 -5.82 0.65
N GLY A 68 -5.92 -4.79 1.03
CA GLY A 68 -7.30 -4.95 1.48
C GLY A 68 -8.16 -5.32 0.29
N ILE A 69 -8.26 -6.61 0.01
CA ILE A 69 -9.26 -7.14 -0.90
C ILE A 69 -10.48 -7.48 -0.05
N LEU A 70 -11.52 -6.65 -0.14
CA LEU A 70 -12.88 -7.01 0.26
C LEU A 70 -13.52 -7.67 -0.95
N ASP A 71 -13.33 -8.98 -1.07
CA ASP A 71 -13.95 -9.80 -2.12
C ASP A 71 -15.06 -10.62 -1.48
N LYS A 72 -16.31 -10.37 -1.89
CA LYS A 72 -17.49 -11.08 -1.37
C LYS A 72 -17.48 -12.57 -1.70
N ASN A 73 -16.68 -13.00 -2.68
CA ASN A 73 -16.59 -14.39 -3.10
C ASN A 73 -15.43 -15.15 -2.41
N PHE A 74 -14.60 -14.45 -1.64
CA PHE A 74 -13.48 -15.05 -0.92
C PHE A 74 -13.96 -15.72 0.37
N LYS A 75 -13.81 -17.05 0.47
CA LYS A 75 -14.16 -17.82 1.68
C LYS A 75 -12.92 -17.99 2.56
N THR A 76 -12.99 -17.49 3.79
CA THR A 76 -11.94 -17.67 4.80
C THR A 76 -12.54 -18.05 6.16
N ARG A 77 -11.73 -18.67 7.02
CA ARG A 77 -12.11 -18.99 8.41
C ARG A 77 -11.84 -17.85 9.39
N ASP A 78 -11.33 -16.71 8.90
CA ASP A 78 -11.06 -15.52 9.71
C ASP A 78 -12.37 -14.79 10.07
N GLU A 79 -12.74 -14.83 11.35
CA GLU A 79 -13.97 -14.24 11.87
C GLU A 79 -14.00 -12.70 11.77
N LYS A 80 -12.85 -12.02 11.83
CA LYS A 80 -12.75 -10.56 11.65
C LYS A 80 -12.94 -10.16 10.20
N TYR A 81 -12.45 -10.95 9.25
CA TYR A 81 -12.70 -10.71 7.83
C TYR A 81 -14.18 -10.90 7.49
N ASN A 82 -14.78 -11.99 7.96
CA ASN A 82 -16.17 -12.33 7.68
C ASN A 82 -17.18 -11.33 8.27
N SER A 83 -16.85 -10.66 9.38
CA SER A 83 -17.70 -9.61 9.98
C SER A 83 -17.62 -8.25 9.27
N ILE A 84 -16.56 -8.00 8.51
CA ILE A 84 -16.37 -6.76 7.74
C ILE A 84 -16.95 -6.90 6.31
N VAL A 85 -17.01 -8.12 5.77
CA VAL A 85 -17.51 -8.41 4.41
C VAL A 85 -19.02 -8.68 4.36
N LYS A 86 -19.63 -9.13 5.47
CA LYS A 86 -21.08 -9.22 5.58
C LYS A 86 -21.66 -7.80 5.73
N ASP A 87 -22.48 -7.39 4.77
CA ASP A 87 -23.31 -6.17 4.87
C ASP A 87 -24.22 -6.23 6.10
#